data_AF-A0A060BT10-F1
#
_entry.id   AF-A0A060BT10-F1
#
_cell.length_a   1.000
_cell.length_b   1.000
_cell.length_c   1.000
_cell.angle_alpha   90.00
_cell.angle_beta   90.00
_cell.angle_gamma   90.00
#
_symmetry.space_group_name_H-M   'P 1'
#
loop_
_entity.id
_entity.type
_entity.pdbx_description
1 polymer ?
#
loop_
_entity_poly.entity_id
_entity_poly.type
_entity_poly.pdbx_seq_one_letter_code
_entity_poly.pdbx_strand_id
1 'polypeptide(L)'
;FSWPNHGKRRQVCYRADKITGPYEKKVIMEDSYAGFPYVGQGCIIDDKNGNWYGLIFQDRGGVGRVPLLMPVRWTDGWPMLGDRNGHVPATGTIPLTPNDTGRRLVESDDFHGKEARKS
;
A
#
# COMPACT_ATOMS: atom_id res chain seq x y z
N PHE A 1 0.56 -1.63 11.50
CA PHE A 1 1.06 -2.95 11.09
C PHE A 1 1.04 -3.90 12.29
N SER A 2 0.71 -5.17 12.09
CA SER A 2 0.82 -6.20 13.14
C SER A 2 1.26 -7.51 12.49
N TRP A 3 2.25 -8.16 13.10
CA TRP A 3 2.70 -9.49 12.71
C TRP A 3 2.89 -10.33 13.97
N PRO A 4 1.88 -11.11 14.37
CA PRO A 4 2.01 -12.01 15.51
C PRO A 4 3.00 -13.14 15.20
N ASN A 5 3.69 -13.66 16.22
CA ASN A 5 4.50 -14.88 16.08
C ASN A 5 3.64 -16.02 15.51
N HIS A 6 4.13 -16.67 14.44
CA HIS A 6 3.42 -17.70 13.67
C HIS A 6 2.06 -17.25 13.08
N GLY A 7 1.78 -15.95 13.08
CA GLY A 7 0.53 -15.38 12.60
C GLY A 7 0.65 -14.77 11.20
N LYS A 8 -0.52 -14.39 10.68
CA LYS A 8 -0.64 -13.65 9.43
C LYS A 8 -0.16 -12.21 9.63
N ARG A 9 0.64 -11.73 8.69
CA ARG A 9 0.97 -10.31 8.59
C ARG A 9 -0.29 -9.54 8.17
N ARG A 10 -0.57 -8.42 8.84
CA ARG A 10 -1.80 -7.65 8.65
C ARG A 10 -1.61 -6.15 8.86
N GLN A 11 -2.47 -5.37 8.23
CA GLN A 11 -2.61 -3.95 8.50
C GLN A 11 -3.74 -3.73 9.50
N VAL A 12 -3.44 -2.94 10.53
CA VAL A 12 -4.39 -2.55 11.57
C VAL A 12 -4.51 -1.04 11.60
N CYS A 13 -5.71 -0.55 11.81
CA CYS A 13 -6.01 0.86 12.05
C CYS A 13 -6.42 1.02 13.52
N TYR A 14 -5.93 2.09 14.14
CA TYR A 14 -6.33 2.52 15.47
C TYR A 14 -7.06 3.86 15.33
N ARG A 15 -8.20 4.03 15.99
CA ARG A 15 -9.03 5.24 15.94
C ARG A 15 -9.45 5.66 17.35
N ALA A 16 -9.44 6.95 17.62
CA ALA A 16 -9.90 7.54 18.86
C ALA A 16 -10.41 8.96 18.61
N ASP A 17 -11.36 9.43 19.44
CA ASP A 17 -11.85 10.81 19.36
C ASP A 17 -10.86 11.82 19.95
N LYS A 18 -9.97 11.35 20.83
CA LYS A 18 -8.86 12.11 21.40
C LYS A 18 -7.56 11.46 21.03
N ILE A 19 -6.54 12.26 20.75
CA ILE A 19 -5.19 11.73 20.45
C ILE A 19 -4.60 10.92 21.62
N THR A 20 -5.07 11.15 22.85
CA THR A 20 -4.69 10.39 24.04
C THR A 20 -5.51 9.11 24.24
N GLY A 21 -6.48 8.84 23.38
CA GLY A 21 -7.34 7.66 23.46
C GLY A 21 -8.60 7.85 24.31
N PRO A 22 -9.31 6.75 24.62
CA PRO A 22 -8.95 5.37 24.31
C PRO A 22 -9.01 5.05 22.80
N TYR A 23 -8.15 4.14 22.35
CA TYR A 23 -8.09 3.72 20.94
C TYR A 23 -8.85 2.41 20.70
N GLU A 24 -9.75 2.43 19.73
CA GLU A 24 -10.31 1.24 19.11
C GLU A 24 -9.35 0.71 18.05
N LYS A 25 -9.33 -0.61 17.85
CA LYS A 25 -8.46 -1.29 16.88
C LYS A 25 -9.29 -2.11 15.90
N LYS A 26 -8.99 -2.01 14.60
CA LYS A 26 -9.56 -2.86 13.55
C LYS A 26 -8.49 -3.40 12.61
N VAL A 27 -8.66 -4.64 12.16
CA VAL A 27 -7.89 -5.19 11.03
C VAL A 27 -8.50 -4.64 9.75
N ILE A 28 -7.70 -3.91 8.97
CA ILE A 28 -8.16 -3.25 7.73
C ILE A 28 -7.63 -3.94 6.47
N MET A 29 -6.66 -4.85 6.63
CA MET A 29 -6.14 -5.72 5.56
C MET A 29 -5.47 -6.95 6.18
N GLU A 30 -5.76 -8.13 5.65
CA GLU A 30 -5.08 -9.39 6.00
C GLU A 30 -5.20 -10.33 4.79
N ASP A 31 -4.44 -10.06 3.73
CA ASP A 31 -4.54 -10.80 2.48
C ASP A 31 -3.18 -11.20 1.92
N SER A 32 -3.10 -12.41 1.37
CA SER A 32 -1.99 -12.92 0.58
C SER A 32 -2.32 -12.76 -0.90
N TYR A 33 -1.37 -12.27 -1.69
CA TYR A 33 -1.65 -11.88 -3.07
C TYR A 33 -0.60 -12.42 -4.04
N ALA A 34 -1.02 -12.83 -5.24
CA ALA A 34 -0.15 -13.29 -6.33
C ALA A 34 0.84 -14.41 -5.94
N GLY A 35 0.43 -15.32 -5.04
CA GLY A 35 1.27 -16.43 -4.56
C GLY A 35 2.33 -16.03 -3.53
N PHE A 36 2.36 -14.76 -3.09
CA PHE A 36 3.29 -14.26 -2.08
C PHE A 36 2.58 -14.03 -0.73
N PRO A 37 3.32 -14.15 0.38
CA PRO A 37 2.73 -13.98 1.70
C PRO A 37 2.23 -12.55 1.91
N TYR A 38 1.16 -12.48 2.70
CA TYR A 38 0.55 -11.32 3.34
C TYR A 38 1.11 -9.91 3.05
N VAL A 39 0.22 -8.99 2.74
CA VAL A 39 0.55 -7.57 2.56
C VAL A 39 0.52 -6.80 3.88
N GLY A 40 1.33 -5.75 4.02
CA GLY A 40 1.24 -4.84 5.16
C GLY A 40 2.38 -3.83 5.17
N GLN A 41 2.34 -2.88 6.12
CA GLN A 41 3.25 -1.72 6.18
C GLN A 41 3.05 -0.78 4.99
N GLY A 42 2.95 0.51 5.28
CA GLY A 42 2.62 1.53 4.29
C GLY A 42 1.69 2.59 4.86
N CYS A 43 1.02 3.32 3.97
CA CYS A 43 0.13 4.42 4.33
C CYS A 43 -1.15 4.39 3.48
N ILE A 44 -2.13 5.18 3.91
CA ILE A 44 -3.26 5.59 3.07
C ILE A 44 -3.02 7.03 2.61
N ILE A 45 -3.45 7.33 1.40
CA ILE A 45 -3.34 8.64 0.75
C ILE A 45 -4.68 8.97 0.10
N ASP A 46 -5.05 10.24 0.08
CA ASP A 46 -6.23 10.75 -0.62
C ASP A 46 -5.84 11.57 -1.85
N ASP A 47 -6.77 11.66 -2.80
CA ASP A 47 -6.67 12.58 -3.92
C ASP A 47 -7.60 13.79 -3.76
N LYS A 48 -7.43 14.79 -4.64
CA LYS A 48 -8.24 16.02 -4.65
C LYS A 48 -9.75 15.78 -4.89
N ASN A 49 -10.14 14.59 -5.33
CA ASN A 49 -11.53 14.22 -5.60
C ASN A 49 -12.14 13.43 -4.42
N GLY A 50 -11.40 13.24 -3.33
CA GLY A 50 -11.85 12.51 -2.14
C GLY A 50 -11.76 10.99 -2.28
N ASN A 51 -11.09 10.45 -3.30
CA ASN A 51 -10.81 9.02 -3.35
C ASN A 51 -9.61 8.69 -2.46
N TRP A 52 -9.66 7.53 -1.82
CA TRP A 52 -8.60 7.06 -0.93
C TRP A 52 -7.93 5.80 -1.48
N TYR A 53 -6.63 5.70 -1.29
CA TYR A 53 -5.81 4.59 -1.75
C TYR A 53 -4.84 4.14 -0.67
N GLY A 54 -4.55 2.85 -0.63
CA GLY A 54 -3.49 2.29 0.21
C GLY A 54 -2.26 2.00 -0.63
N LEU A 55 -1.12 2.54 -0.21
CA LEU A 55 0.20 2.16 -0.72
C LEU A 55 0.85 1.23 0.29
N ILE A 56 0.79 -0.07 0.03
CA ILE A 56 1.15 -1.14 0.98
C ILE A 56 2.22 -2.05 0.36
N PHE A 57 3.16 -2.56 1.16
CA PHE A 57 4.24 -3.40 0.67
C PHE A 57 3.95 -4.91 0.81
N GLN A 58 4.51 -5.68 -0.12
CA GLN A 58 4.51 -7.15 -0.09
C GLN A 58 5.94 -7.69 -0.27
N ASP A 59 6.32 -8.67 0.54
CA ASP A 59 7.60 -9.36 0.40
C ASP A 59 7.54 -10.34 -0.79
N ARG A 60 8.45 -10.20 -1.76
CA ARG A 60 8.50 -11.01 -3.00
C ARG A 60 9.84 -11.73 -3.20
N GLY A 61 10.40 -12.27 -2.12
CA GLY A 61 11.64 -13.05 -2.17
C GLY A 61 12.82 -12.22 -2.70
N GLY A 62 13.56 -12.75 -3.68
CA GLY A 62 14.78 -12.13 -4.21
C GLY A 62 14.60 -10.76 -4.85
N VAL A 63 13.38 -10.39 -5.28
CA VAL A 63 13.06 -9.04 -5.79
C VAL A 63 12.98 -8.01 -4.65
N GLY A 64 12.83 -8.46 -3.40
CA GLY A 64 12.63 -7.61 -2.24
C GLY A 64 11.17 -7.26 -2.01
N ARG A 65 10.91 -6.06 -1.49
CA ARG A 65 9.55 -5.59 -1.15
C ARG A 65 8.98 -4.72 -2.26
N VAL A 66 7.82 -5.12 -2.78
CA VAL A 66 7.17 -4.43 -3.90
C VAL A 66 5.97 -3.63 -3.38
N PRO A 67 5.80 -2.36 -3.81
CA PRO A 67 4.61 -1.59 -3.48
C PRO A 67 3.39 -2.10 -4.24
N LEU A 68 2.25 -2.12 -3.56
CA LEU A 68 0.93 -2.41 -4.09
C LEU A 68 0.03 -1.20 -3.82
N LEU A 69 -0.69 -0.78 -4.86
CA LEU A 69 -1.64 0.32 -4.80
C LEU A 69 -3.05 -0.24 -4.97
N MET A 70 -3.93 0.06 -4.03
CA MET A 70 -5.29 -0.48 -3.99
C MET A 70 -6.28 0.56 -3.43
N PRO A 71 -7.57 0.48 -3.77
CA PRO A 71 -8.55 1.40 -3.22
C PRO A 71 -8.73 1.20 -1.71
N VAL A 72 -9.07 2.29 -1.03
CA VAL A 72 -9.59 2.29 0.34
C VAL A 72 -11.09 2.56 0.28
N ARG A 73 -11.85 1.74 0.99
CA ARG A 73 -13.29 1.86 1.13
C ARG A 73 -13.62 2.21 2.57
N TRP A 74 -14.36 3.29 2.77
CA TRP A 74 -14.85 3.65 4.09
C TRP A 74 -16.08 2.82 4.43
N THR A 75 -16.01 2.04 5.51
CA THR A 75 -17.12 1.22 6.02
C THR A 75 -17.23 1.43 7.51
N ASP A 76 -18.35 2.00 7.97
CA ASP A 76 -18.59 2.35 9.38
C ASP A 76 -17.47 3.23 9.97
N GLY A 77 -16.96 4.16 9.16
CA GLY A 77 -15.84 5.04 9.54
C GLY A 77 -14.48 4.35 9.63
N TRP A 78 -14.32 3.15 9.06
CA TRP A 78 -13.04 2.44 8.97
C TRP A 78 -12.51 2.38 7.53
N PRO A 79 -11.21 2.65 7.31
CA PRO A 79 -10.60 2.63 5.98
C PRO A 79 -10.21 1.19 5.58
N MET A 80 -11.16 0.43 5.06
CA MET A 80 -10.94 -0.96 4.63
C MET A 80 -10.18 -0.99 3.31
N LEU A 81 -9.05 -1.71 3.26
CA LEU A 81 -8.21 -1.80 2.07
C LEU A 81 -8.64 -2.97 1.16
N GLY A 82 -8.47 -2.78 -0.15
CA GLY A 82 -8.74 -3.82 -1.15
C GLY A 82 -10.16 -3.79 -1.69
N ASP A 83 -10.53 -4.85 -2.42
CA ASP A 83 -11.84 -5.03 -3.02
C ASP A 83 -12.94 -5.21 -1.96
N ARG A 84 -14.20 -5.43 -2.39
CA ARG A 84 -15.35 -5.61 -1.47
C ARG A 84 -15.18 -6.77 -0.49
N ASN A 85 -14.37 -7.76 -0.84
CA ASN A 85 -14.09 -8.94 -0.04
C ASN A 85 -12.82 -8.78 0.82
N GLY A 86 -12.11 -7.65 0.70
CA GLY A 86 -10.88 -7.37 1.42
C GLY A 86 -9.63 -7.96 0.77
N HIS A 87 -9.71 -8.36 -0.50
CA HIS A 87 -8.56 -8.87 -1.25
C HIS A 87 -7.85 -7.75 -2.02
N VAL A 88 -6.56 -7.93 -2.26
CA VAL A 88 -5.81 -7.08 -3.19
C VAL A 88 -6.32 -7.32 -4.61
N PRO A 89 -6.89 -6.30 -5.29
CA PRO A 89 -7.37 -6.48 -6.66
C PRO A 89 -6.19 -6.63 -7.61
N ALA A 90 -6.31 -7.54 -8.59
CA ALA A 90 -5.24 -7.78 -9.56
C ALA A 90 -5.05 -6.62 -10.55
N THR A 91 -6.14 -5.91 -10.83
CA THR A 91 -6.17 -4.70 -11.65
C THR A 91 -7.14 -3.72 -11.02
N GLY A 92 -6.95 -2.43 -11.29
CA GLY A 92 -7.83 -1.39 -10.80
C GLY A 92 -7.68 -0.13 -11.63
N THR A 93 -8.75 0.67 -11.67
CA THR A 93 -8.73 1.99 -12.29
C THR A 93 -8.48 3.03 -11.21
N ILE A 94 -7.45 3.84 -11.41
CA ILE A 94 -7.19 5.02 -10.57
C ILE A 94 -7.56 6.22 -11.42
N PRO A 95 -8.58 7.01 -11.05
CA PRO A 95 -9.03 8.20 -11.80
C PRO A 95 -8.06 9.38 -11.65
N LEU A 96 -6.76 9.12 -11.70
CA LEU A 96 -5.70 10.11 -11.72
C LEU A 96 -5.06 10.11 -13.10
N THR A 97 -4.83 11.30 -13.65
CA THR A 97 -4.08 11.46 -14.89
C THR A 97 -2.66 10.92 -14.68
N PRO A 98 -2.16 10.01 -15.53
CA PRO A 98 -0.78 9.56 -15.46
C PRO A 98 0.17 10.75 -15.57
N ASN A 99 1.12 10.83 -14.65
CA ASN A 99 2.22 11.78 -14.74
C ASN A 99 3.44 11.05 -15.30
N ASP A 100 3.63 11.12 -16.62
CA ASP A 100 4.82 10.55 -17.26
C ASP A 100 6.02 11.47 -17.01
N THR A 101 6.91 11.06 -16.13
CA THR A 101 8.14 11.79 -15.82
C THR A 101 9.21 11.64 -16.91
N GLY A 102 8.98 10.78 -17.91
CA GLY A 102 9.98 10.38 -18.90
C GLY A 102 11.13 9.56 -18.33
N ARG A 103 11.08 9.19 -17.03
CA ARG A 103 12.09 8.41 -16.33
C ARG A 103 11.60 7.00 -16.05
N ARG A 104 12.49 6.02 -16.16
CA ARG A 104 12.22 4.64 -15.77
C ARG A 104 12.88 4.33 -14.43
N LEU A 105 12.27 3.40 -13.70
CA LEU A 105 12.83 2.86 -12.46
C LEU A 105 14.19 2.17 -12.67
N VAL A 106 14.41 1.64 -13.87
CA VAL A 106 15.67 1.00 -14.27
C VAL A 106 16.01 1.49 -15.67
N GLU A 107 17.21 2.05 -15.83
CA GLU A 107 17.79 2.49 -17.10
C GLU A 107 19.25 2.05 -17.17
N SER A 108 19.80 1.94 -18.39
CA SER A 108 21.25 1.73 -18.56
C SER A 108 21.98 3.04 -18.26
N ASP A 109 23.11 2.93 -17.55
CA ASP A 109 24.03 4.04 -17.33
C ASP A 109 25.36 3.72 -18.01
N ASP A 110 25.79 4.59 -18.91
CA ASP A 110 27.09 4.49 -19.58
C ASP A 110 28.22 5.10 -18.72
N PHE A 111 27.89 5.62 -17.52
CA PHE A 111 28.80 6.19 -16.52
C PHE A 111 29.65 7.37 -16.99
N HIS A 112 29.29 8.01 -18.11
CA HIS A 112 29.99 9.18 -18.65
C HIS A 112 29.57 10.52 -17.98
N GLY A 113 28.57 10.49 -17.10
CA GLY A 113 28.13 11.67 -16.34
C GLY A 113 28.96 11.93 -15.09
N LYS A 114 29.00 13.18 -14.62
CA LYS A 114 29.65 13.55 -13.34
C LYS A 114 28.86 13.07 -12.11
N GLU A 115 27.61 12.68 -12.29
CA GLU A 115 26.72 12.18 -11.24
C GLU A 115 25.94 10.97 -11.74
N ALA A 116 25.61 10.06 -10.83
CA ALA A 116 24.71 8.95 -11.13
C ALA A 116 23.34 9.47 -11.55
N ARG A 117 22.82 8.95 -12.67
CA ARG A 117 21.47 9.31 -13.12
C ARG A 117 20.47 8.76 -12.11
N LYS A 118 19.78 9.66 -11.39
CA LYS A 118 18.73 9.27 -10.44
C LYS A 118 17.46 8.93 -11.22
N SER A 119 17.14 7.64 -11.28
CA SER A 119 15.85 7.08 -11.71
C SER A 119 14.69 7.70 -10.94
#